data_AF-K1VDR4-F1
#
_entry.id   AF-K1VDR4-F1
#
_cell.length_a   1.000
_cell.length_b   1.000
_cell.length_c   1.000
_cell.angle_alpha   90.00
_cell.angle_beta   90.00
_cell.angle_gamma   90.00
#
_symmetry.space_group_name_H-M   'P 1'
#
loop_
_entity.id
_entity.type
_entity.pdbx_description
1 polymer ?
#
loop_
_entity_poly.entity_id
_entity_poly.type
_entity_poly.pdbx_seq_one_letter_code
_entity_poly.pdbx_strand_id
1 'polypeptide(L)'
;MASYQRIPTSAQQADEQDERDTLSLQNPLTQSSIDEFNRPPPALWKRIAVLAAIILLGWGAVKLGQWGEKKRNPEIIYATRYSDEFRYRPAESPVITEYLKDGRIRLRGAHPAGVGVPPNKMPLRPEQKAYQEQKKREEIKERAKKKLEDEKLRKKQRSKAARAKSKAKAGKKNVDGSKEL
;
A
#
# COMPACT_ATOMS: atom_id res chain seq x y z
N MET A 1 -17.16 26.77 -31.14
CA MET A 1 -17.50 26.59 -32.58
C MET A 1 -18.19 27.86 -33.02
N ALA A 2 -17.64 28.58 -33.99
CA ALA A 2 -18.22 29.83 -34.47
C ALA A 2 -19.30 29.51 -35.52
N SER A 3 -20.54 29.92 -35.27
CA SER A 3 -21.63 29.87 -36.24
C SER A 3 -21.57 31.09 -37.15
N TYR A 4 -21.64 30.87 -38.46
CA TYR A 4 -21.67 31.93 -39.45
C TYR A 4 -23.06 32.60 -39.45
N GLN A 5 -23.11 33.88 -39.11
CA GLN A 5 -24.30 34.70 -39.25
C GLN A 5 -24.31 35.29 -40.67
N ARG A 6 -25.34 34.94 -41.47
CA ARG A 6 -25.50 35.51 -42.81
C ARG A 6 -25.97 36.95 -42.69
N ILE A 7 -25.32 37.84 -43.42
CA ILE A 7 -25.71 39.26 -43.54
C ILE A 7 -26.88 39.31 -44.54
N PRO A 8 -28.04 39.91 -44.21
CA PRO A 8 -29.17 39.99 -45.11
C PRO A 8 -28.80 40.83 -46.35
N THR A 9 -29.12 40.33 -47.54
CA THR A 9 -28.73 40.96 -48.81
C THR A 9 -29.82 41.87 -49.40
N SER A 10 -30.99 41.98 -48.74
CA SER A 10 -32.08 42.87 -49.18
C SER A 10 -32.92 43.36 -48.00
N ALA A 11 -33.47 44.58 -48.10
CA ALA A 11 -34.29 45.20 -47.05
C ALA A 11 -35.55 44.40 -46.72
N GLN A 12 -36.18 43.77 -47.72
CA GLN A 12 -37.34 42.88 -47.52
C GLN A 12 -37.01 41.59 -46.74
N GLN A 13 -35.76 41.10 -46.81
CA GLN A 13 -35.35 39.91 -46.05
C GLN A 13 -35.10 40.20 -44.57
N ALA A 14 -34.78 41.44 -44.22
CA ALA A 14 -34.63 41.84 -42.81
C ALA A 14 -35.99 41.75 -42.08
N ASP A 15 -37.04 42.31 -42.69
CA ASP A 15 -38.39 42.29 -42.11
C ASP A 15 -38.98 40.87 -42.03
N GLU A 16 -38.72 40.00 -43.02
CA GLU A 16 -39.16 38.59 -42.96
C GLU A 16 -38.42 37.76 -41.90
N GLN A 17 -37.16 38.08 -41.59
CA GLN A 17 -36.42 37.37 -40.53
C GLN A 17 -36.94 37.75 -39.15
N ASP A 18 -37.23 39.04 -38.90
CA ASP A 18 -37.81 39.49 -37.63
C ASP A 18 -39.21 38.88 -37.39
N GLU A 19 -40.04 38.73 -38.43
CA GLU A 19 -41.35 38.05 -38.33
C GLU A 19 -41.22 36.54 -38.06
N ARG A 20 -40.23 35.86 -38.66
CA ARG A 20 -39.99 34.42 -38.37
C ARG A 20 -39.44 34.20 -36.97
N ASP A 21 -38.58 35.09 -36.50
CA ASP A 21 -38.01 35.01 -35.15
C ASP A 21 -39.10 35.28 -34.10
N THR A 22 -40.03 36.22 -34.35
CA THR A 22 -41.18 36.46 -33.46
C THR A 22 -42.20 35.31 -33.45
N LEU A 23 -42.48 34.67 -34.61
CA LEU A 23 -43.32 33.48 -34.67
C LEU A 23 -42.66 32.26 -33.99
N SER A 24 -41.33 32.18 -34.04
CA SER A 24 -40.57 31.11 -33.38
C SER A 24 -40.60 31.21 -31.84
N LEU A 25 -40.86 32.39 -31.27
CA LEU A 25 -41.03 32.59 -29.82
C LEU A 25 -42.40 32.11 -29.31
N GLN A 26 -43.39 31.92 -30.18
CA GLN A 26 -44.75 31.51 -29.83
C GLN A 26 -44.98 29.98 -29.91
N ASN A 27 -43.98 29.24 -30.41
CA ASN A 27 -44.05 27.79 -30.46
C ASN A 27 -43.76 27.20 -29.06
N PRO A 28 -44.67 26.40 -28.46
CA PRO A 28 -44.47 25.86 -27.12
C PRO A 28 -43.24 24.94 -27.00
N LEU A 29 -42.78 24.33 -28.11
CA LEU A 29 -41.56 23.51 -28.13
C LEU A 29 -40.27 24.35 -28.01
N THR A 30 -40.26 25.56 -28.57
CA THR A 30 -39.11 26.46 -28.47
C THR A 30 -39.12 27.21 -27.14
N GLN A 31 -40.29 27.56 -26.60
CA GLN A 31 -40.42 28.17 -25.27
C GLN A 31 -39.88 27.26 -24.16
N SER A 32 -40.24 25.97 -24.15
CA SER A 32 -39.71 25.02 -23.17
C SER A 32 -38.18 24.86 -23.26
N SER A 33 -37.64 24.96 -24.49
CA SER A 33 -36.20 24.96 -24.74
C SER A 33 -35.53 26.24 -24.18
N ILE A 34 -36.13 27.42 -24.43
CA ILE A 34 -35.62 28.71 -23.93
C ILE A 34 -35.66 28.77 -22.39
N ASP A 35 -36.73 28.28 -21.78
CA ASP A 35 -36.88 28.20 -20.31
C ASP A 35 -35.88 27.23 -19.67
N GLU A 36 -35.49 26.17 -20.39
CA GLU A 36 -34.44 25.26 -19.94
C GLU A 36 -33.05 25.90 -19.97
N PHE A 37 -32.78 26.75 -20.96
CA PHE A 37 -31.52 27.51 -21.05
C PHE A 37 -31.42 28.66 -20.03
N ASN A 38 -32.55 29.25 -19.63
CA ASN A 38 -32.62 30.35 -18.66
C ASN A 38 -32.78 29.91 -17.19
N ARG A 39 -32.30 28.71 -16.82
CA ARG A 39 -32.37 28.26 -15.43
C ARG A 39 -31.36 29.04 -14.57
N PRO A 40 -31.77 29.57 -13.40
CA PRO A 40 -30.85 30.24 -12.50
C PRO A 40 -29.75 29.26 -12.07
N PRO A 41 -28.51 29.73 -11.87
CA PRO A 41 -27.40 28.87 -11.48
C PRO A 41 -27.75 28.11 -10.20
N PRO A 42 -27.41 26.82 -10.09
CA PRO A 42 -27.71 26.05 -8.89
C PRO A 42 -27.03 26.69 -7.69
N ALA A 43 -27.78 26.75 -6.58
CA ALA A 43 -27.30 27.28 -5.30
C ALA A 43 -25.95 26.64 -4.90
N LEU A 44 -25.06 27.44 -4.32
CA LEU A 44 -23.68 27.04 -3.99
C LEU A 44 -23.61 25.76 -3.15
N TRP A 45 -24.54 25.58 -2.21
CA TRP A 45 -24.57 24.38 -1.36
C TRP A 45 -24.82 23.09 -2.15
N LYS A 46 -25.62 23.14 -3.24
CA LYS A 46 -25.84 21.98 -4.12
C LYS A 46 -24.54 21.58 -4.84
N ARG A 47 -23.74 22.57 -5.26
CA ARG A 47 -22.44 22.33 -5.88
C ARG A 47 -21.48 21.66 -4.89
N ILE A 48 -21.45 22.15 -3.66
CA ILE A 48 -20.64 21.58 -2.57
C ILE A 48 -21.10 20.15 -2.26
N ALA A 49 -22.41 19.91 -2.19
CA ALA A 49 -22.95 18.57 -1.96
C ALA A 49 -22.58 17.58 -3.07
N VAL A 50 -22.63 18.01 -4.34
CA VAL A 50 -22.19 17.19 -5.48
C VAL A 50 -20.69 16.88 -5.40
N LEU A 51 -19.85 17.87 -5.09
CA LEU A 51 -18.40 17.64 -4.92
C LEU A 51 -18.12 16.67 -3.77
N ALA A 52 -18.79 16.85 -2.63
CA ALA A 52 -18.68 15.94 -1.50
C ALA A 52 -19.11 14.52 -1.87
N ALA A 53 -20.20 14.36 -2.62
CA ALA A 53 -20.67 13.07 -3.10
C ALA A 53 -19.65 12.38 -4.02
N ILE A 54 -19.03 13.11 -4.95
CA ILE A 54 -17.99 12.58 -5.85
C ILE A 54 -16.76 12.12 -5.05
N ILE A 55 -16.30 12.95 -4.09
CA ILE A 55 -15.16 12.61 -3.22
C ILE A 55 -15.47 11.37 -2.39
N LEU A 56 -16.69 11.28 -1.83
CA LEU A 56 -17.13 10.14 -1.02
C LEU A 56 -17.21 8.87 -1.87
N LEU A 57 -17.72 8.96 -3.11
CA LEU A 57 -17.74 7.84 -4.06
C LEU A 57 -16.32 7.37 -4.40
N GLY A 58 -15.42 8.30 -4.70
CA GLY A 58 -14.01 8.01 -5.00
C GLY A 58 -13.31 7.34 -3.82
N TRP A 59 -13.51 7.86 -2.61
CA TRP A 59 -12.97 7.27 -1.39
C TRP A 59 -13.55 5.87 -1.12
N GLY A 60 -14.86 5.70 -1.32
CA GLY A 60 -15.54 4.42 -1.21
C GLY A 60 -14.97 3.38 -2.19
N ALA A 61 -14.76 3.76 -3.45
CA ALA A 61 -14.18 2.88 -4.47
C ALA A 61 -12.77 2.40 -4.09
N VAL A 62 -11.90 3.30 -3.61
CA VAL A 62 -10.55 2.93 -3.16
C VAL A 62 -10.61 1.98 -1.97
N LYS A 63 -11.46 2.28 -0.98
CA LYS A 63 -11.61 1.42 0.21
C LYS A 63 -12.14 0.02 -0.15
N LEU A 64 -13.08 -0.06 -1.09
CA LEU A 64 -13.63 -1.33 -1.55
C LEU A 64 -12.64 -2.13 -2.39
N GLY A 65 -11.85 -1.47 -3.24
CA GLY A 65 -10.76 -2.09 -4.01
C GLY A 65 -9.70 -2.72 -3.10
N GLN A 66 -9.32 -2.01 -2.03
CA GLN A 66 -8.38 -2.53 -1.03
C GLN A 66 -8.92 -3.73 -0.22
N TRP A 67 -10.25 -3.90 -0.13
CA TRP A 67 -10.85 -5.09 0.49
C TRP A 67 -10.92 -6.28 -0.47
N GLY A 68 -11.08 -6.04 -1.78
CA GLY A 68 -11.12 -7.11 -2.80
C GLY A 68 -9.78 -7.78 -3.07
N GLU A 69 -8.66 -7.06 -2.92
CA GLU A 69 -7.32 -7.58 -3.25
C GLU A 69 -6.69 -8.46 -2.16
N LYS A 70 -7.25 -8.49 -0.94
CA LYS A 70 -6.63 -9.15 0.21
C LYS A 70 -6.59 -10.69 0.16
N LYS A 71 -7.21 -11.36 -0.82
CA LYS A 71 -7.37 -12.83 -0.78
C LYS A 71 -7.29 -13.57 -2.12
N ARG A 72 -6.70 -13.00 -3.18
CA ARG A 72 -6.35 -13.82 -4.35
C ARG A 72 -5.02 -14.52 -4.07
N ASN A 73 -5.09 -15.69 -3.43
CA ASN A 73 -3.99 -16.65 -3.45
C ASN A 73 -3.63 -16.90 -4.94
N PRO A 74 -2.35 -16.77 -5.33
CA PRO A 74 -1.98 -16.89 -6.72
C PRO A 74 -2.25 -18.33 -7.20
N GLU A 75 -3.16 -18.47 -8.15
CA GLU A 75 -3.45 -19.72 -8.83
C GLU A 75 -2.26 -20.09 -9.71
N ILE A 76 -1.61 -21.21 -9.39
CA ILE A 76 -0.44 -21.72 -10.09
C ILE A 76 -0.92 -22.48 -11.32
N ILE A 77 -0.76 -21.90 -12.51
CA ILE A 77 -1.03 -22.58 -13.77
C ILE A 77 0.23 -23.35 -14.16
N TYR A 78 0.20 -24.66 -13.99
CA TYR A 78 1.28 -25.55 -14.41
C TYR A 78 1.22 -25.74 -15.94
N ALA A 79 2.34 -25.50 -16.63
CA ALA A 79 2.47 -25.83 -18.05
C ALA A 79 3.08 -27.24 -18.17
N THR A 80 2.25 -28.26 -18.34
CA THR A 80 2.70 -29.63 -18.64
C THR A 80 3.08 -29.72 -20.12
N ARG A 81 4.35 -29.47 -20.47
CA ARG A 81 4.84 -29.58 -21.86
C ARG A 81 5.54 -30.90 -22.20
N TYR A 82 5.94 -31.70 -21.22
CA TYR A 82 6.69 -32.94 -21.48
C TYR A 82 6.19 -34.06 -20.57
N SER A 83 5.99 -35.24 -21.14
CA SER A 83 5.65 -36.48 -20.43
C SER A 83 6.85 -36.99 -19.61
N ASP A 84 6.57 -37.73 -18.55
CA ASP A 84 7.54 -38.18 -17.54
C ASP A 84 8.63 -39.16 -18.07
N GLU A 85 8.58 -39.54 -19.34
CA GLU A 85 9.34 -40.68 -19.88
C GLU A 85 10.73 -40.33 -20.44
N PHE A 86 11.08 -39.05 -20.65
CA PHE A 86 12.37 -38.67 -21.26
C PHE A 86 13.09 -37.54 -20.51
N ARG A 87 13.68 -37.88 -19.35
CA ARG A 87 14.34 -36.92 -18.45
C ARG A 87 15.87 -37.09 -18.37
N TYR A 88 16.58 -36.99 -19.50
CA TYR A 88 18.05 -36.99 -19.50
C TYR A 88 18.65 -36.01 -20.52
N ARG A 89 18.77 -34.73 -20.12
CA ARG A 89 19.76 -33.80 -20.68
C ARG A 89 20.31 -32.90 -19.56
N PRO A 90 21.63 -32.90 -19.30
CA PRO A 90 22.24 -32.02 -18.33
C PRO A 90 22.38 -30.60 -18.93
N ALA A 91 21.30 -29.83 -18.89
CA ALA A 91 21.29 -28.37 -19.05
C ALA A 91 19.88 -27.86 -18.70
N GLU A 92 19.45 -28.08 -17.46
CA GLU A 92 18.25 -27.44 -16.94
C GLU A 92 18.58 -25.98 -16.59
N SER A 93 18.03 -25.05 -17.37
CA SER A 93 18.17 -23.59 -17.18
C SER A 93 17.80 -23.17 -15.74
N PRO A 94 18.45 -22.14 -15.15
CA PRO A 94 18.20 -21.69 -13.78
C PRO A 94 16.71 -21.39 -13.53
N VAL A 95 16.25 -21.65 -12.31
CA VAL A 95 14.86 -21.37 -11.89
C VAL A 95 14.62 -19.87 -11.87
N ILE A 96 13.86 -19.37 -12.84
CA ILE A 96 13.47 -17.97 -12.93
C ILE A 96 12.04 -17.85 -12.40
N THR A 97 11.88 -17.19 -11.24
CA THR A 97 10.57 -16.81 -10.70
C THR A 97 10.19 -15.44 -11.21
N GLU A 98 9.30 -15.37 -12.19
CA GLU A 98 8.79 -14.11 -12.75
C GLU A 98 7.51 -13.71 -12.01
N TYR A 99 7.50 -12.51 -11.42
CA TYR A 99 6.28 -11.93 -10.87
C TYR A 99 5.50 -11.27 -12.00
N LEU A 100 4.35 -11.83 -12.35
CA LEU A 100 3.43 -11.20 -13.30
C LEU A 100 2.73 -10.01 -12.64
N LYS A 101 2.33 -9.04 -13.46
CA LYS A 101 1.56 -7.85 -13.02
C LYS A 101 0.27 -8.22 -12.28
N ASP A 102 -0.24 -9.43 -12.52
CA ASP A 102 -1.45 -9.99 -11.89
C ASP A 102 -1.19 -10.59 -10.49
N GLY A 103 0.02 -10.46 -9.94
CA GLY A 103 0.41 -11.05 -8.65
C GLY A 103 0.63 -12.57 -8.67
N ARG A 104 0.52 -13.18 -9.86
CA ARG A 104 0.81 -14.59 -10.10
C ARG A 104 2.32 -14.78 -10.26
N ILE A 105 2.83 -15.90 -9.76
CA ILE A 105 4.24 -16.28 -9.92
C ILE A 105 4.30 -17.25 -11.11
N ARG A 106 4.93 -16.82 -12.20
CA ARG A 106 5.30 -17.74 -13.28
C ARG A 106 6.67 -18.32 -12.95
N LEU A 107 6.70 -19.63 -12.76
CA LEU A 107 7.93 -20.39 -12.62
C LEU A 107 8.39 -20.81 -14.02
N ARG A 108 9.58 -20.36 -14.44
CA ARG A 108 10.25 -20.83 -15.65
C ARG A 108 11.50 -21.62 -15.25
N GLY A 109 11.76 -22.74 -15.92
CA GLY A 109 12.93 -23.61 -15.67
C GLY A 109 12.60 -24.89 -14.90
N ALA A 110 13.64 -25.64 -14.55
CA ALA A 110 13.49 -26.92 -13.85
C ALA A 110 13.38 -26.73 -12.35
N HIS A 111 12.22 -27.04 -11.80
CA HIS A 111 11.96 -26.89 -10.39
C HIS A 111 12.58 -28.08 -9.61
N PRO A 112 13.41 -27.85 -8.57
CA PRO A 112 13.78 -28.91 -7.64
C PRO A 112 12.58 -29.41 -6.81
N ALA A 113 11.45 -28.69 -6.88
CA ALA A 113 10.18 -29.06 -6.28
C ALA A 113 9.25 -29.61 -7.36
N GLY A 114 9.51 -30.85 -7.78
CA GLY A 114 8.46 -31.69 -8.37
C GLY A 114 7.26 -31.80 -7.41
N VAL A 115 6.15 -32.30 -7.94
CA VAL A 115 4.89 -32.60 -7.22
C VAL A 115 5.16 -33.04 -5.77
N GLY A 116 4.64 -32.31 -4.78
CA GLY A 116 4.65 -32.72 -3.37
C GLY A 116 5.48 -31.90 -2.37
N VAL A 117 6.01 -30.72 -2.71
CA VAL A 117 6.72 -29.89 -1.72
C VAL A 117 5.73 -29.17 -0.78
N PRO A 118 5.84 -29.35 0.55
CA PRO A 118 4.92 -28.74 1.50
C PRO A 118 4.99 -27.21 1.44
N PRO A 119 3.88 -26.50 1.71
CA PRO A 119 3.76 -25.04 1.56
C PRO A 119 4.79 -24.23 2.36
N ASN A 120 5.50 -24.88 3.29
CA ASN A 120 6.52 -24.29 4.15
C ASN A 120 7.90 -24.10 3.49
N LYS A 121 8.13 -24.61 2.27
CA LYS A 121 9.40 -24.43 1.53
C LYS A 121 9.29 -23.50 0.32
N MET A 122 8.20 -22.74 0.20
CA MET A 122 8.02 -21.77 -0.88
C MET A 122 8.84 -20.50 -0.63
N PRO A 123 9.42 -19.87 -1.67
CA PRO A 123 10.14 -18.60 -1.49
C PRO A 123 9.16 -17.51 -1.02
N LEU A 124 9.54 -16.82 0.07
CA LEU A 124 8.73 -15.75 0.64
C LEU A 124 8.63 -14.56 -0.32
N ARG A 125 7.46 -13.91 -0.35
CA ARG A 125 7.28 -12.62 -1.05
C ARG A 125 8.28 -11.58 -0.51
N PRO A 126 8.75 -10.62 -1.33
CA PRO A 126 9.68 -9.58 -0.88
C PRO A 126 9.18 -8.83 0.37
N GLU A 127 7.88 -8.53 0.43
CA GLU A 127 7.23 -7.88 1.57
C GLU A 127 7.27 -8.75 2.84
N GLN A 128 6.97 -10.05 2.71
CA GLN A 128 7.02 -10.98 3.83
C GLN A 128 8.46 -11.18 4.33
N LYS A 129 9.43 -11.19 3.41
CA LYS A 129 10.86 -11.24 3.74
C LYS A 129 11.29 -9.99 4.51
N ALA A 130 10.89 -8.81 4.06
CA ALA A 130 11.17 -7.55 4.74
C ALA A 130 10.56 -7.51 6.15
N TYR A 131 9.31 -7.96 6.31
CA TYR A 131 8.66 -8.06 7.61
C TYR A 131 9.40 -9.01 8.57
N GLN A 132 9.80 -10.20 8.09
CA GLN A 132 10.58 -11.13 8.91
C GLN A 132 11.95 -10.55 9.28
N GLU A 133 12.59 -9.82 8.37
CA GLU A 133 13.88 -9.19 8.63
C GLU A 133 13.75 -8.08 9.69
N GLN A 134 12.70 -7.26 9.63
CA GLN A 134 12.39 -6.26 10.66
C GLN A 134 12.19 -6.93 12.03
N LYS A 135 11.37 -7.98 12.09
CA LYS A 135 11.13 -8.73 13.33
C LYS A 135 12.42 -9.33 13.92
N LYS A 136 13.30 -9.89 13.07
CA LYS A 136 14.61 -10.40 13.50
C LYS A 136 15.52 -9.29 14.03
N ARG A 137 15.54 -8.12 13.37
CA ARG A 137 16.32 -6.96 13.81
C ARG A 137 15.84 -6.46 15.17
N GLU A 138 14.54 -6.43 15.41
CA GLU A 138 13.96 -6.06 16.71
C GLU A 138 14.35 -7.05 17.81
N GLU A 139 14.22 -8.34 17.55
CA GLU A 139 14.60 -9.38 18.52
C GLU A 139 16.10 -9.31 18.88
N ILE A 140 16.97 -9.07 17.89
CA ILE A 140 18.40 -8.88 18.12
C ILE A 140 18.65 -7.64 18.99
N LYS A 141 17.96 -6.52 18.70
CA LYS A 141 18.07 -5.29 19.51
C LYS A 141 17.62 -5.52 20.95
N GLU A 142 16.52 -6.24 21.17
CA GLU A 142 16.05 -6.56 22.51
C GLU A 142 17.01 -7.49 23.26
N ARG A 143 17.52 -8.53 22.60
CA ARG A 143 18.52 -9.43 23.18
C ARG A 143 19.80 -8.67 23.55
N ALA A 144 20.24 -7.71 22.73
CA ALA A 144 21.40 -6.87 23.02
C ALA A 144 21.15 -5.95 24.22
N LYS A 145 19.97 -5.32 24.32
CA LYS A 145 19.59 -4.49 25.47
C LYS A 145 19.57 -5.28 26.77
N LYS A 146 18.95 -6.46 26.78
CA LYS A 146 18.91 -7.34 27.96
C LYS A 146 20.32 -7.73 28.43
N LYS A 147 21.20 -8.14 27.51
CA LYS A 147 22.60 -8.47 27.83
C LYS A 147 23.35 -7.29 28.46
N LEU A 148 23.12 -6.08 27.95
CA LEU A 148 23.75 -4.87 28.47
C LEU A 148 23.23 -4.49 29.87
N GLU A 149 21.95 -4.72 30.14
CA GLU A 149 21.34 -4.51 31.44
C GLU A 149 21.86 -5.52 32.48
N ASP A 150 21.94 -6.80 32.11
CA ASP A 150 22.54 -7.85 32.94
C ASP A 150 24.01 -7.56 33.26
N GLU A 151 24.78 -7.08 32.29
CA GLU A 151 26.18 -6.70 32.51
C GLU A 151 26.31 -5.53 33.50
N LYS A 152 25.43 -4.52 33.38
CA LYS A 152 25.38 -3.39 34.33
C LYS A 152 25.07 -3.86 35.74
N LEU A 153 24.10 -4.77 35.91
CA LEU A 153 23.75 -5.35 37.20
C LEU A 153 24.92 -6.15 37.79
N ARG A 154 25.59 -6.98 36.98
CA ARG A 154 26.79 -7.74 37.40
C ARG A 154 27.93 -6.81 37.82
N LYS A 155 28.19 -5.72 37.09
CA LYS A 155 29.19 -4.71 37.48
C LYS A 155 28.84 -4.04 38.81
N LYS A 156 27.56 -3.68 39.03
CA LYS A 156 27.09 -3.09 40.28
C LYS A 156 27.21 -4.05 41.47
N GLN A 157 26.93 -5.34 41.27
CA GLN A 157 27.13 -6.36 42.31
C GLN A 157 28.62 -6.55 42.64
N ARG A 158 29.49 -6.62 41.62
CA ARG A 158 30.94 -6.72 41.80
C ARG A 158 31.51 -5.53 42.58
N SER A 159 31.08 -4.31 42.26
CA SER A 159 31.55 -3.10 42.99
C SER A 159 31.04 -3.06 44.44
N LYS A 160 29.81 -3.49 44.70
CA LYS A 160 29.28 -3.65 46.07
C LYS A 160 30.08 -4.70 46.87
N ALA A 161 30.34 -5.86 46.28
CA ALA A 161 31.13 -6.92 46.92
C ALA A 161 32.57 -6.46 47.21
N ALA A 162 33.21 -5.74 46.28
CA ALA A 162 34.53 -5.15 46.50
C ALA A 162 34.54 -4.12 47.65
N ARG A 163 33.53 -3.23 47.70
CA ARG A 163 33.36 -2.28 48.81
C ARG A 163 33.16 -2.99 50.15
N ALA A 164 32.33 -4.03 50.22
CA ALA A 164 32.12 -4.81 51.44
C ALA A 164 33.42 -5.49 51.93
N LYS A 165 34.19 -6.11 51.00
CA LYS A 165 35.51 -6.70 51.33
C LYS A 165 36.50 -5.66 51.85
N SER A 166 36.54 -4.46 51.26
CA SER A 166 37.42 -3.39 51.73
C SER A 166 37.07 -2.91 53.14
N LYS A 167 35.77 -2.78 53.46
CA LYS A 167 35.30 -2.42 54.82
C LYS A 167 35.63 -3.51 55.86
N ALA A 168 35.42 -4.78 55.52
CA ALA A 168 35.77 -5.89 56.40
C ALA A 168 37.27 -5.96 56.70
N LYS A 169 38.13 -5.70 55.70
CA LYS A 169 39.58 -5.67 55.87
C LYS A 169 40.05 -4.48 56.73
N ALA A 170 39.40 -3.32 56.61
CA ALA A 170 39.67 -2.15 57.44
C ALA A 170 39.24 -2.37 58.90
N GLY A 171 38.07 -2.98 59.14
CA GLY A 171 37.60 -3.31 60.48
C GLY A 171 38.50 -4.32 61.20
N LYS A 172 39.01 -5.34 60.48
CA LYS A 172 39.90 -6.37 61.07
C LYS A 172 41.25 -5.79 61.51
N LYS A 173 41.80 -4.80 60.79
CA LYS A 173 43.02 -4.08 61.18
C LYS A 173 42.88 -3.27 62.47
N ASN A 174 41.69 -2.73 62.76
CA ASN A 174 41.47 -1.98 64.02
C ASN A 174 41.31 -2.90 65.25
N VAL A 175 40.90 -4.16 65.06
CA VAL A 175 40.72 -5.12 66.16
C VAL A 175 42.06 -5.73 66.59
N ASP A 176 42.98 -6.02 65.66
CA ASP A 176 44.31 -6.54 66.01
C ASP A 176 45.24 -5.45 66.61
N GLY A 177 45.06 -4.18 66.24
CA GLY A 177 45.81 -3.07 66.83
C GLY A 177 45.41 -2.69 68.28
N SER A 178 44.33 -3.28 68.81
CA SER A 178 43.86 -3.03 70.19
C SER A 178 44.30 -4.11 71.19
N LYS A 179 45.15 -5.08 70.78
CA LYS A 179 45.66 -6.17 71.64
C LYS A 179 47.13 -6.03 72.05
N GLU A 180 47.80 -4.93 71.70
CA GLU A 180 49.21 -4.68 72.03
C GLU A 180 49.45 -3.55 73.06
N LEU A 181 48.44 -3.23 73.89
CA LEU A 181 48.59 -2.39 75.09
C LEU A 181 48.07 -3.15 76.30
#